data_AF-A4ILV1-F1
#
_entry.id   AF-A4ILV1-F1
#
_cell.length_a   1.000
_cell.length_b   1.000
_cell.length_c   1.000
_cell.angle_alpha   90.00
_cell.angle_beta   90.00
_cell.angle_gamma   90.00
#
_symmetry.space_group_name_H-M   'P 1'
#
loop_
_entity.id
_entity.type
_entity.pdbx_description
1 polymer ?
#
loop_
_entity_poly.entity_id
_entity_poly.type
_entity_poly.pdbx_seq_one_letter_code
_entity_poly.pdbx_strand_id
1 'polypeptide(L)'
;MHQQTFSPTTGKTWYNERKETKGWRKGRVELNAYLKLPAGKAVTTEEVKQLLERYRTALGKTGEQLGWAYEQAAFPYTVHEHDSVLYLQGDNRLYKGMAISVRTDGEETFIDVALPPGATHGDKGKANEFSKWIAKTLGGELHLFSGRTMTFNGA
;
A
#
# COMPACT_ATOMS: atom_id res chain seq x y z
N MET A 1 -9.68 -31.84 44.70
CA MET A 1 -9.54 -32.21 43.28
C MET A 1 -10.93 -32.46 42.73
N HIS A 2 -11.44 -31.59 41.86
CA HIS A 2 -12.46 -31.83 40.83
C HIS A 2 -12.47 -30.55 39.99
N GLN A 3 -11.67 -30.52 38.93
CA GLN A 3 -11.61 -29.39 38.00
C GLN A 3 -12.76 -29.53 37.01
N GLN A 4 -13.58 -28.49 36.93
CA GLN A 4 -14.67 -28.36 35.98
C GLN A 4 -14.06 -27.91 34.64
N THR A 5 -14.11 -28.79 33.64
CA THR A 5 -13.61 -28.52 32.29
C THR A 5 -14.58 -27.60 31.55
N PHE A 6 -14.17 -26.36 31.30
CA PHE A 6 -14.83 -25.49 30.33
C PHE A 6 -14.39 -25.85 28.91
N SER A 7 -15.35 -26.15 28.05
CA SER A 7 -15.15 -26.30 26.60
C SER A 7 -15.01 -24.92 25.94
N PRO A 8 -14.03 -24.68 25.05
CA PRO A 8 -13.99 -23.46 24.27
C PRO A 8 -14.89 -23.60 23.02
N THR A 9 -16.01 -22.90 23.05
CA THR A 9 -16.89 -22.62 21.92
C THR A 9 -16.16 -21.77 20.88
N THR A 10 -15.98 -22.33 19.68
CA THR A 10 -15.95 -21.66 18.36
C THR A 10 -15.45 -20.20 18.33
N GLY A 11 -14.13 -20.01 18.38
CA GLY A 11 -13.47 -18.81 17.88
C GLY A 11 -13.23 -18.93 16.38
N LYS A 12 -14.10 -18.34 15.55
CA LYS A 12 -13.82 -18.13 14.12
C LYS A 12 -12.64 -17.18 14.00
N THR A 13 -11.44 -17.72 13.79
CA THR A 13 -10.27 -16.98 13.33
C THR A 13 -10.52 -16.50 11.90
N TRP A 14 -10.69 -15.18 11.73
CA TRP A 14 -10.97 -14.52 10.44
C TRP A 14 -9.77 -14.43 9.52
N TYR A 15 -8.57 -14.81 9.96
CA TYR A 15 -7.39 -14.86 9.12
C TYR A 15 -7.35 -16.20 8.36
N ASN A 16 -7.79 -16.18 7.10
CA ASN A 16 -7.60 -17.29 6.17
C ASN A 16 -6.68 -16.83 5.04
N GLU A 17 -5.38 -16.90 5.33
CA GLU A 17 -4.23 -16.62 4.46
C GLU A 17 -4.38 -17.21 3.04
N ARG A 18 -5.10 -18.34 2.91
CA ARG A 18 -5.34 -19.05 1.64
C ARG A 18 -6.48 -18.49 0.78
N LYS A 19 -7.36 -17.63 1.30
CA LYS A 19 -8.50 -17.08 0.54
C LYS A 19 -8.24 -15.67 0.01
N GLU A 20 -7.61 -14.79 0.79
CA GLU A 20 -7.34 -13.42 0.34
C GLU A 20 -6.17 -13.36 -0.64
N THR A 21 -5.08 -14.09 -0.39
CA THR A 21 -3.95 -14.17 -1.33
C THR A 21 -4.36 -14.73 -2.70
N LYS A 22 -5.39 -15.58 -2.77
CA LYS A 22 -5.93 -16.08 -4.06
C LYS A 22 -6.59 -14.99 -4.91
N GLY A 23 -7.17 -13.96 -4.30
CA GLY A 23 -7.75 -12.83 -5.01
C GLY A 23 -6.69 -11.96 -5.70
N TRP A 24 -5.52 -11.82 -5.08
CA TRP A 24 -4.39 -11.07 -5.61
C TRP A 24 -3.47 -11.90 -6.52
N ARG A 25 -3.33 -13.21 -6.27
CA ARG A 25 -2.43 -14.13 -7.01
C ARG A 25 -2.94 -14.56 -8.38
N LYS A 26 -4.25 -14.43 -8.67
CA LYS A 26 -4.83 -14.94 -9.92
C LYS A 26 -5.35 -13.83 -10.83
N GLY A 27 -4.44 -12.93 -11.19
CA GLY A 27 -4.33 -12.47 -12.58
C GLY A 27 -5.34 -11.44 -13.09
N ARG A 28 -5.72 -10.43 -12.31
CA ARG A 28 -6.16 -9.13 -12.87
C ARG A 28 -5.79 -8.00 -11.91
N VAL A 29 -4.60 -7.42 -12.04
CA VAL A 29 -4.42 -6.00 -11.65
C VAL A 29 -5.10 -5.20 -12.76
N GLU A 30 -6.07 -4.35 -12.43
CA GLU A 30 -6.77 -3.57 -13.46
C GLU A 30 -6.02 -2.32 -13.85
N LEU A 31 -5.32 -1.69 -12.90
CA LEU A 31 -4.59 -0.44 -13.11
C LEU A 31 -3.31 -0.45 -12.29
N ASN A 32 -2.20 -0.07 -12.92
CA ASN A 32 -0.91 0.15 -12.28
C ASN A 32 -0.42 1.58 -12.50
N ALA A 33 0.17 2.15 -11.47
CA ALA A 33 1.08 3.28 -11.56
C ALA A 33 2.44 2.77 -11.13
N TYR A 34 3.50 3.34 -11.68
CA TYR A 34 4.84 2.96 -11.27
C TYR A 34 5.77 4.17 -11.26
N LEU A 35 6.67 4.18 -10.28
CA LEU A 35 7.79 5.10 -10.25
C LEU A 35 9.02 4.37 -10.75
N LYS A 36 9.55 4.80 -11.90
CA LYS A 36 10.89 4.45 -12.33
C LYS A 36 11.90 5.32 -11.59
N LEU A 37 12.79 4.71 -10.83
CA LEU A 37 13.80 5.43 -10.07
C LEU A 37 14.91 5.98 -10.98
N PRO A 38 15.64 7.02 -10.55
CA PRO A 38 16.86 7.46 -11.23
C PRO A 38 17.84 6.31 -11.46
N ALA A 39 18.57 6.34 -12.58
CA ALA A 39 19.53 5.30 -12.92
C ALA A 39 20.54 5.06 -11.78
N GLY A 40 20.83 3.78 -11.51
CA GLY A 40 21.74 3.37 -10.42
C GLY A 40 21.15 3.47 -9.01
N LYS A 41 19.92 3.99 -8.84
CA LYS A 41 19.23 3.98 -7.55
C LYS A 41 18.46 2.68 -7.38
N ALA A 42 18.76 1.97 -6.30
CA ALA A 42 18.01 0.82 -5.85
C ALA A 42 17.18 1.16 -4.61
N VAL A 43 16.11 0.40 -4.38
CA VAL A 43 15.33 0.41 -3.16
C VAL A 43 14.86 -1.01 -2.89
N THR A 44 14.63 -1.35 -1.63
CA THR A 44 14.06 -2.63 -1.19
C THR A 44 12.61 -2.44 -0.74
N THR A 45 11.84 -3.53 -0.68
CA THR A 45 10.46 -3.48 -0.13
C THR A 45 10.45 -2.96 1.31
N GLU A 46 11.45 -3.29 2.12
CA GLU A 46 11.57 -2.79 3.50
C GLU A 46 11.79 -1.27 3.54
N GLU A 47 12.61 -0.71 2.66
CA GLU A 47 12.75 0.75 2.55
C GLU A 47 11.46 1.42 2.06
N VAL A 48 10.71 0.78 1.15
CA VAL A 48 9.39 1.27 0.72
C VAL A 48 8.39 1.24 1.87
N LYS A 49 8.42 0.22 2.74
CA LYS A 49 7.60 0.15 3.96
C LYS A 49 7.93 1.28 4.92
N GLN A 50 9.21 1.57 5.13
CA GLN A 50 9.63 2.71 5.95
C GLN A 50 9.20 4.05 5.35
N LEU A 51 9.24 4.19 4.02
CA LEU A 51 8.69 5.36 3.32
C LEU A 51 7.18 5.49 3.50
N LEU A 52 6.44 4.37 3.52
CA LEU A 52 5.01 4.36 3.78
C LEU A 52 4.68 4.84 5.20
N GLU A 53 5.45 4.42 6.21
CA GLU A 53 5.30 4.93 7.59
C GLU A 53 5.65 6.41 7.71
N ARG A 54 6.67 6.87 6.98
CA ARG A 54 6.99 8.32 6.89
C ARG A 54 5.85 9.10 6.23
N TYR A 55 5.25 8.57 5.17
CA TYR A 55 4.09 9.15 4.52
C TYR A 55 2.91 9.26 5.48
N ARG A 56 2.59 8.17 6.20
CA ARG A 56 1.55 8.14 7.24
C ARG A 56 1.80 9.20 8.32
N THR A 57 3.05 9.33 8.78
CA THR A 57 3.45 10.35 9.75
C THR A 57 3.26 11.77 9.19
N ALA A 58 3.61 12.01 7.92
CA ALA A 58 3.45 13.31 7.27
C ALA A 58 1.96 13.69 7.11
N LEU A 59 1.09 12.71 6.85
CA LEU A 59 -0.36 12.91 6.87
C LEU A 59 -0.86 13.23 8.28
N GLY A 60 -0.37 12.52 9.29
CA GLY A 60 -0.74 12.74 10.70
C GLY A 60 -0.37 14.13 11.21
N LYS A 61 0.84 14.63 10.94
CA LYS A 61 1.26 16.00 11.29
C LYS A 61 0.43 17.09 10.62
N THR A 62 -0.16 16.80 9.46
CA THR A 62 -1.12 17.69 8.79
C THR A 62 -2.51 17.62 9.46
N GLY A 63 -2.82 16.46 10.05
CA GLY A 63 -4.05 16.18 10.78
C GLY A 63 -4.06 16.58 12.26
N GLU A 64 -2.91 16.72 12.93
CA GLU A 64 -2.83 17.17 14.34
C GLU A 64 -3.39 18.60 14.52
N GLN A 65 -3.42 19.42 13.47
CA GLN A 65 -4.13 20.71 13.46
C GLN A 65 -5.67 20.56 13.35
N LEU A 66 -6.19 19.35 13.07
CA LEU A 66 -7.59 19.04 12.73
C LEU A 66 -8.22 17.89 13.57
N GLY A 67 -7.44 17.13 14.34
CA GLY A 67 -7.89 16.13 15.33
C GLY A 67 -7.73 14.65 14.94
N TRP A 68 -7.76 13.76 15.94
CA TRP A 68 -7.45 12.31 15.85
C TRP A 68 -8.31 11.51 14.84
N ALA A 69 -9.55 11.93 14.60
CA ALA A 69 -10.43 11.32 13.60
C ALA A 69 -9.92 11.53 12.15
N TYR A 70 -9.09 12.56 11.93
CA TYR A 70 -8.51 12.85 10.63
C TYR A 70 -7.36 11.91 10.26
N GLU A 71 -6.56 11.47 11.25
CA GLU A 71 -5.43 10.55 11.01
C GLU A 71 -5.90 9.19 10.48
N GLN A 72 -6.97 8.65 11.07
CA GLN A 72 -7.58 7.40 10.60
C GLN A 72 -8.25 7.55 9.23
N ALA A 73 -8.75 8.75 8.90
CA ALA A 73 -9.33 9.02 7.58
C ALA A 73 -8.25 9.24 6.49
N ALA A 74 -7.09 9.78 6.86
CA ALA A 74 -6.02 10.12 5.92
C ALA A 74 -5.26 8.88 5.43
N PHE A 75 -5.14 7.83 6.26
CA PHE A 75 -4.54 6.56 5.88
C PHE A 75 -5.42 5.37 6.35
N PRO A 76 -6.49 5.04 5.61
CA PRO A 76 -7.51 4.07 6.02
C PRO A 76 -7.13 2.63 5.59
N TYR A 77 -5.87 2.25 5.83
CA TYR A 77 -5.34 0.94 5.45
C TYR A 77 -4.53 0.30 6.57
N THR A 78 -4.76 -1.00 6.74
CA THR A 78 -3.86 -1.91 7.46
C THR A 78 -2.83 -2.49 6.49
N VAL A 79 -1.55 -2.49 6.87
CA VAL A 79 -0.45 -2.98 6.03
C VAL A 79 -0.11 -4.42 6.40
N HIS A 80 -0.12 -5.29 5.40
CA HIS A 80 0.35 -6.67 5.47
C HIS A 80 1.50 -6.88 4.50
N GLU A 81 2.49 -7.68 4.87
CA GLU A 81 3.62 -8.00 4.01
C GLU A 81 3.64 -9.49 3.70
N HIS A 82 3.78 -9.83 2.42
CA HIS A 82 3.88 -11.22 1.97
C HIS A 82 4.69 -11.30 0.66
N ASP A 83 5.65 -12.22 0.57
CA ASP A 83 6.52 -12.41 -0.61
C ASP A 83 7.12 -11.09 -1.16
N SER A 84 7.62 -10.22 -0.27
CA SER A 84 8.19 -8.90 -0.63
C SER A 84 7.21 -7.93 -1.31
N VAL A 85 5.90 -8.15 -1.10
CA VAL A 85 4.82 -7.24 -1.52
C VAL A 85 4.11 -6.71 -0.28
N LEU A 86 3.87 -5.40 -0.27
CA LEU A 86 3.06 -4.73 0.75
C LEU A 86 1.61 -4.66 0.27
N TYR A 87 0.71 -5.34 0.97
CA TYR A 87 -0.72 -5.29 0.75
C TYR A 87 -1.34 -4.32 1.74
N LEU A 88 -1.94 -3.25 1.23
CA LEU A 88 -2.68 -2.27 2.00
C LEU A 88 -4.15 -2.67 1.95
N GLN A 89 -4.66 -3.29 3.02
CA GLN A 89 -6.05 -3.69 3.14
C GLN A 89 -6.89 -2.53 3.68
N GLY A 90 -7.98 -2.17 2.99
CA GLY A 90 -8.83 -1.07 3.45
C GLY A 90 -9.59 -1.40 4.73
N ASP A 91 -9.63 -0.46 5.67
CA ASP A 91 -10.21 -0.68 7.01
C ASP A 91 -11.74 -0.59 7.04
N ASN A 92 -12.37 -0.13 5.95
CA ASN A 92 -13.81 0.03 5.85
C ASN A 92 -14.30 -0.09 4.40
N ARG A 93 -15.62 -0.04 4.20
CA ARG A 93 -16.25 -0.27 2.88
C ARG A 93 -15.91 0.77 1.80
N LEU A 94 -15.36 1.93 2.17
CA LEU A 94 -14.96 2.97 1.22
C LEU A 94 -13.60 2.68 0.58
N TYR A 95 -12.84 1.73 1.12
CA TYR A 95 -11.50 1.39 0.66
C TYR A 95 -11.38 -0.12 0.53
N LYS A 96 -11.00 -0.58 -0.66
CA LYS A 96 -10.75 -2.00 -0.90
C LYS A 96 -9.30 -2.34 -0.58
N GLY A 97 -8.37 -1.48 -1.00
CA GLY A 97 -6.94 -1.68 -0.84
C GLY A 97 -6.13 -1.58 -2.13
N MET A 98 -4.82 -1.73 -1.97
CA MET A 98 -3.83 -1.70 -3.04
C MET A 98 -2.63 -2.60 -2.70
N ALA A 99 -1.79 -2.90 -3.69
CA ALA A 99 -0.53 -3.60 -3.48
C ALA A 99 0.64 -2.71 -3.93
N ILE A 100 1.74 -2.77 -3.18
CA ILE A 100 2.97 -2.06 -3.48
C ILE A 100 4.11 -3.08 -3.55
N SER A 101 4.87 -3.06 -4.63
CA SER A 101 6.00 -3.96 -4.83
C SER A 101 7.19 -3.24 -5.43
N VAL A 102 8.37 -3.79 -5.20
CA VAL A 102 9.59 -3.37 -5.89
C VAL A 102 9.90 -4.37 -6.99
N ARG A 103 10.21 -3.87 -8.18
CA ARG A 103 10.61 -4.68 -9.34
C ARG A 103 11.92 -4.13 -9.91
N THR A 104 12.79 -5.02 -10.35
CA THR A 104 14.00 -4.67 -11.11
C THR A 104 13.90 -5.18 -12.55
N ASP A 105 14.43 -4.40 -13.48
CA ASP A 105 14.50 -4.72 -14.91
C ASP A 105 15.85 -4.29 -15.46
N GLY A 106 16.79 -5.24 -15.59
CA GLY A 106 18.19 -4.91 -15.82
C GLY A 106 18.74 -4.04 -14.68
N GLU A 107 19.22 -2.84 -15.03
CA GLU A 107 19.75 -1.85 -14.07
C GLU A 107 18.69 -0.89 -13.53
N GLU A 108 17.44 -1.00 -14.00
CA GLU A 108 16.36 -0.11 -13.62
C GLU A 108 15.57 -0.67 -12.43
N THR A 109 15.23 0.19 -11.47
CA THR A 109 14.40 -0.17 -10.32
C THR A 109 13.08 0.59 -10.34
N PHE A 110 12.00 -0.12 -10.05
CA PHE A 110 10.63 0.39 -10.08
C PHE A 110 9.94 0.16 -8.75
N ILE A 111 9.11 1.12 -8.35
CA ILE A 111 8.11 0.94 -7.30
C ILE A 111 6.74 0.89 -7.99
N ASP A 112 6.12 -0.28 -7.98
CA ASP A 112 4.80 -0.51 -8.55
C ASP A 112 3.73 -0.27 -7.49
N VAL A 113 2.66 0.44 -7.87
CA VAL A 113 1.43 0.60 -7.09
C VAL A 113 0.27 0.05 -7.92
N ALA A 114 -0.30 -1.06 -7.46
CA ALA A 114 -1.31 -1.83 -8.16
C ALA A 114 -2.67 -1.73 -7.45
N LEU A 115 -3.72 -1.47 -8.24
CA LEU A 115 -5.09 -1.46 -7.77
C LEU A 115 -5.82 -2.75 -8.21
N PRO A 116 -6.53 -3.43 -7.28
CA PRO A 116 -7.30 -4.61 -7.62
C PRO A 116 -8.54 -4.24 -8.45
N PRO A 117 -9.19 -5.22 -9.11
CA PRO A 117 -10.44 -5.00 -9.80
C PRO A 117 -11.50 -4.50 -8.82
N GLY A 118 -12.24 -3.46 -9.21
CA GLY A 118 -13.23 -2.84 -8.32
C GLY A 118 -12.62 -2.06 -7.15
N ALA A 119 -11.36 -1.62 -7.25
CA ALA A 119 -10.82 -0.58 -6.38
C ALA A 119 -11.72 0.66 -6.40
N THR A 120 -11.96 1.23 -5.22
CA THR A 120 -12.89 2.34 -5.05
C THR A 120 -12.31 3.65 -5.58
N HIS A 121 -13.14 4.69 -5.64
CA HIS A 121 -12.65 6.04 -5.93
C HIS A 121 -11.65 6.51 -4.85
N GLY A 122 -11.86 6.12 -3.58
CA GLY A 122 -10.96 6.40 -2.48
C GLY A 122 -9.60 5.73 -2.65
N ASP A 123 -9.57 4.45 -3.05
CA ASP A 123 -8.33 3.72 -3.35
C ASP A 123 -7.52 4.43 -4.46
N LYS A 124 -8.19 4.82 -5.55
CA LYS A 124 -7.56 5.54 -6.66
C LYS A 124 -7.00 6.89 -6.23
N GLY A 125 -7.70 7.62 -5.37
CA GLY A 125 -7.24 8.89 -4.81
C GLY A 125 -5.97 8.70 -3.98
N LYS A 126 -6.01 7.78 -3.00
CA LYS A 126 -4.90 7.50 -2.08
C LYS A 126 -3.67 6.94 -2.78
N ALA A 127 -3.87 6.04 -3.76
CA ALA A 127 -2.77 5.53 -4.57
C ALA A 127 -2.09 6.67 -5.35
N ASN A 128 -2.85 7.57 -5.98
CA ASN A 128 -2.29 8.73 -6.67
C ASN A 128 -1.55 9.70 -5.72
N GLU A 129 -2.09 9.93 -4.52
CA GLU A 129 -1.44 10.75 -3.50
C GLU A 129 -0.09 10.16 -3.08
N PHE A 130 -0.07 8.87 -2.73
CA PHE A 130 1.14 8.16 -2.35
C PHE A 130 2.17 8.12 -3.47
N SER A 131 1.76 7.75 -4.71
CA SER A 131 2.67 7.72 -5.87
C SER A 131 3.35 9.07 -6.13
N LYS A 132 2.62 10.18 -5.98
CA LYS A 132 3.20 11.52 -6.12
C LYS A 132 4.11 11.88 -4.95
N TRP A 133 3.74 11.51 -3.73
CA TRP A 133 4.55 11.77 -2.56
C TRP A 133 5.90 11.04 -2.65
N ILE A 134 5.89 9.75 -2.97
CA ILE A 134 7.12 8.95 -3.07
C ILE A 134 8.01 9.41 -4.23
N ALA A 135 7.42 9.81 -5.36
CA ALA A 135 8.17 10.39 -6.47
C ALA A 135 8.84 11.73 -6.11
N LYS A 136 8.19 12.58 -5.31
CA LYS A 136 8.81 13.79 -4.77
C LYS A 136 9.97 13.46 -3.82
N THR A 137 9.83 12.40 -3.02
CA THR A 137 10.85 11.98 -2.05
C THR A 137 12.06 11.33 -2.72
N LEU A 138 11.85 10.45 -3.70
CA LEU A 138 12.93 9.65 -4.29
C LEU A 138 13.44 10.21 -5.61
N GLY A 139 12.70 11.09 -6.27
CA GLY A 139 12.94 11.49 -7.65
C GLY A 139 12.57 10.38 -8.65
N GLY A 140 12.77 10.66 -9.93
CA GLY A 140 12.53 9.71 -11.02
C GLY A 140 11.33 10.06 -11.88
N GLU A 141 10.84 9.08 -12.64
CA GLU A 141 9.75 9.21 -13.60
C GLU A 141 8.53 8.43 -13.11
N LEU A 142 7.48 9.17 -12.72
CA LEU A 142 6.22 8.61 -12.28
C LEU A 142 5.25 8.48 -13.46
N HIS A 143 4.83 7.24 -13.73
CA HIS A 143 3.75 6.94 -14.65
C HIS A 143 2.47 6.71 -13.86
N LEU A 144 1.51 7.61 -14.01
CA LEU A 144 0.24 7.58 -13.30
C LEU A 144 -0.72 6.57 -13.93
N PHE A 145 -1.72 6.14 -13.14
CA PHE A 145 -2.82 5.29 -13.61
C PHE A 145 -3.60 5.87 -14.81
N SER A 146 -3.54 7.19 -15.02
CA SER A 146 -4.16 7.87 -16.17
C SER A 146 -3.33 7.80 -17.46
N GLY A 147 -2.13 7.19 -17.42
CA GLY A 147 -1.17 7.20 -18.52
C GLY A 147 -0.32 8.46 -18.61
N ARG A 148 -0.52 9.44 -17.72
CA ARG A 148 0.32 10.65 -17.68
C ARG A 148 1.65 10.35 -17.00
N THR A 149 2.73 10.84 -17.59
CA THR A 149 4.07 10.81 -17.02
C THR A 149 4.41 12.13 -16.31
N MET A 150 5.12 12.05 -15.18
CA MET A 150 5.65 13.19 -14.43
C MET A 150 7.09 12.91 -13.98
N THR A 151 8.00 13.86 -14.19
CA THR A 151 9.40 13.75 -13.76
C THR A 151 9.65 14.56 -12.49
N PHE A 152 10.43 14.01 -11.57
CA PHE A 152 10.78 14.63 -10.30
C PHE A 152 12.29 14.57 -10.07
N ASN A 153 12.87 15.67 -9.58
CA ASN A 153 14.31 15.74 -9.28
C ASN A 153 14.70 15.13 -7.92
N GLY A 154 13.72 14.64 -7.14
CA GLY A 154 13.93 14.22 -5.75
C GLY A 154 14.11 15.41 -4.80
N ALA A 155 14.01 15.15 -3.50
CA ALA A 155 14.25 16.12 -2.43
C ALA A 155 15.48 15.72 -1.61
#